data_AF-A0A2E8XBF0-F1
#
_entry.id   AF-A0A2E8XBF0-F1
#
_cell.length_a   1.000
_cell.length_b   1.000
_cell.length_c   1.000
_cell.angle_alpha   90.00
_cell.angle_beta   90.00
_cell.angle_gamma   90.00
#
_symmetry.space_group_name_H-M   'P 1'
#
loop_
_entity.id
_entity.type
_entity.pdbx_description
1 polymer ?
#
loop_
_entity_poly.entity_id
_entity_poly.type
_entity_poly.pdbx_seq_one_letter_code
_entity_poly.pdbx_strand_id
1 'polypeptide(L)'
;MNFYSKISIQFDCYVAEGGYSLQSSLIKANKKESYFDNSYSLIQKIKKQKPRSKPFTIEALDEFIYLSQFLREDVFNDLLLRFYNKWGPLIKLGENYKITKKLFQLVEDSEFAKQNMEFPPYNFGSDLFSKKYQEIEWHYDDSGELHPSFKPKTLFNAIYLAWGLNQKSKQIKKICKYFKFFGMRKNCMQHFVITRDNKEFCSRDCSNAFRQKPNWQEKVQKDIAIRLKQTKIKFNRVNQSN
;
A
#
# COMPACT_ATOMS: atom_id res chain seq x y z
N MET A 1 -14.74 19.90 6.58
CA MET A 1 -15.45 18.75 6.00
C MET A 1 -14.37 17.84 5.43
N ASN A 2 -14.22 16.62 5.95
CA ASN A 2 -13.13 15.73 5.51
C ASN A 2 -13.70 14.78 4.46
N PHE A 3 -13.41 15.03 3.19
CA PHE A 3 -13.67 14.10 2.11
C PHE A 3 -12.65 12.95 2.20
N TYR A 4 -13.01 11.89 2.92
CA TYR A 4 -12.36 10.58 2.80
C TYR A 4 -13.19 9.75 1.82
N SER A 5 -12.91 9.89 0.53
CA SER A 5 -13.42 8.91 -0.45
C SER A 5 -12.81 7.55 -0.13
N LYS A 6 -13.66 6.54 0.10
CA LYS A 6 -13.26 5.13 -0.02
C LYS A 6 -12.69 4.92 -1.43
N ILE A 7 -11.76 3.98 -1.58
CA ILE A 7 -11.19 3.55 -2.86
C ILE A 7 -10.98 2.05 -2.78
N SER A 8 -11.42 1.30 -3.79
CA SER A 8 -11.24 -0.15 -3.88
C SER A 8 -10.24 -0.54 -4.97
N ILE A 9 -9.60 -1.69 -4.76
CA ILE A 9 -8.82 -2.41 -5.77
C ILE A 9 -9.57 -3.72 -6.03
N GLN A 10 -10.13 -3.87 -7.22
CA GLN A 10 -10.82 -5.09 -7.66
C GLN A 10 -9.90 -5.85 -8.61
N PHE A 11 -9.16 -6.80 -8.05
CA PHE A 11 -8.32 -7.73 -8.80
C PHE A 11 -8.48 -9.16 -8.27
N ASP A 12 -8.48 -10.12 -9.19
CA ASP A 12 -8.55 -11.54 -8.89
C ASP A 12 -7.21 -12.21 -9.24
N CYS A 13 -6.62 -12.86 -8.24
CA CYS A 13 -5.37 -13.61 -8.32
C CYS A 13 -5.62 -14.99 -8.93
N TYR A 14 -5.02 -15.25 -10.09
CA TYR A 14 -5.20 -16.49 -10.86
C TYR A 14 -4.16 -17.54 -10.45
N VAL A 15 -4.54 -18.46 -9.57
CA VAL A 15 -3.65 -19.47 -8.96
C VAL A 15 -3.84 -20.86 -9.57
N ALA A 16 -2.77 -21.50 -10.03
CA ALA A 16 -2.77 -22.90 -10.45
C ALA A 16 -2.66 -23.84 -9.23
N GLU A 17 -3.61 -24.74 -9.04
CA GLU A 17 -3.65 -25.61 -7.83
C GLU A 17 -2.56 -26.68 -7.83
N GLY A 18 -2.12 -27.14 -9.01
CA GLY A 18 -0.92 -27.98 -9.13
C GLY A 18 0.38 -27.20 -8.88
N GLY A 19 0.29 -25.87 -8.70
CA GLY A 19 1.39 -24.95 -8.53
C GLY A 19 2.14 -24.63 -9.82
N TYR A 20 3.12 -23.75 -9.66
CA TYR A 20 4.03 -23.30 -10.71
C TYR A 20 5.41 -23.95 -10.56
N SER A 21 6.27 -23.74 -11.55
CA SER A 21 7.70 -23.96 -11.44
C SER A 21 8.48 -22.93 -12.26
N LEU A 22 9.72 -22.68 -11.84
CA LEU A 22 10.69 -21.86 -12.57
C LEU A 22 11.50 -22.81 -13.45
N GLN A 23 11.18 -22.87 -14.74
CA GLN A 23 11.92 -23.71 -15.69
C GLN A 23 13.13 -22.93 -16.20
N SER A 24 14.35 -23.31 -15.80
CA SER A 24 15.57 -22.77 -16.41
C SER A 24 15.67 -23.16 -17.87
N SER A 25 16.20 -22.24 -18.69
CA SER A 25 16.32 -22.41 -20.15
C SER A 25 17.67 -23.00 -20.58
N LEU A 26 18.51 -23.39 -19.62
CA LEU A 26 19.86 -23.88 -19.88
C LEU A 26 19.88 -25.36 -20.29
N ILE A 27 20.46 -25.58 -21.47
CA ILE A 27 21.02 -26.88 -21.89
C ILE A 27 21.97 -27.37 -20.79
N LYS A 28 21.94 -28.68 -20.47
CA LYS A 28 22.75 -29.30 -19.39
C LYS A 28 24.25 -29.04 -19.59
N ALA A 29 24.77 -28.03 -18.92
CA ALA A 29 26.20 -27.77 -18.80
C ALA A 29 26.65 -28.21 -17.39
N ASN A 30 27.34 -29.35 -17.29
CA ASN A 30 27.87 -29.85 -16.03
C ASN A 30 28.88 -28.85 -15.44
N LYS A 31 28.49 -28.10 -14.41
CA LYS A 31 29.38 -27.29 -13.56
C LYS A 31 28.80 -27.13 -12.16
N LYS A 32 29.67 -26.72 -11.23
CA LYS A 32 29.50 -26.87 -9.77
C LYS A 32 28.30 -26.10 -9.19
N GLU A 33 27.89 -26.56 -8.02
CA GLU A 33 26.89 -25.95 -7.13
C GLU A 33 27.25 -24.48 -6.79
N SER A 34 26.26 -23.73 -6.29
CA SER A 34 26.34 -22.31 -5.94
C SER A 34 26.57 -21.34 -7.11
N TYR A 35 25.55 -21.18 -7.97
CA TYR A 35 25.30 -19.91 -8.67
C TYR A 35 23.79 -19.65 -8.83
N PHE A 36 23.38 -18.42 -8.52
CA PHE A 36 22.02 -17.88 -8.67
C PHE A 36 21.56 -17.97 -10.15
N ASP A 37 20.82 -19.02 -10.52
CA ASP A 37 20.34 -19.20 -11.90
C ASP A 37 19.20 -18.21 -12.22
N ASN A 38 19.54 -17.26 -13.07
CA ASN A 38 18.67 -16.18 -13.53
C ASN A 38 17.98 -16.50 -14.88
N SER A 39 18.08 -17.74 -15.39
CA SER A 39 17.62 -18.14 -16.73
C SER A 39 16.18 -18.69 -16.79
N TYR A 40 15.35 -18.48 -15.77
CA TYR A 40 14.03 -19.09 -15.68
C TYR A 40 12.94 -18.51 -16.60
N SER A 41 11.95 -19.35 -16.89
CA SER A 41 10.61 -18.99 -17.37
C SER A 41 9.55 -19.58 -16.43
N LEU A 42 8.54 -18.80 -16.04
CA LEU A 42 7.47 -19.23 -15.15
C LEU A 42 6.45 -20.10 -15.91
N ILE A 43 6.31 -21.36 -15.51
CA ILE A 43 5.33 -22.30 -16.06
C ILE A 43 4.39 -22.85 -14.99
N GLN A 44 3.27 -23.45 -15.40
CA GLN A 44 2.46 -24.32 -14.54
C GLN A 44 3.09 -25.71 -14.47
N LYS A 45 3.07 -26.34 -13.29
CA LYS A 45 3.45 -27.77 -13.15
C LYS A 45 2.50 -28.68 -13.93
N ILE A 46 1.19 -28.42 -13.83
CA ILE A 46 0.16 -29.09 -14.63
C ILE A 46 -0.09 -28.26 -15.89
N LYS A 47 0.31 -28.79 -17.05
CA LYS A 47 0.19 -28.11 -18.35
C LYS A 47 -1.28 -27.77 -18.66
N LYS A 48 -1.55 -26.50 -19.00
CA LYS A 48 -2.88 -25.98 -19.35
C LYS A 48 -3.94 -26.09 -18.24
N GLN A 49 -3.55 -26.20 -16.96
CA GLN A 49 -4.51 -26.16 -15.86
C GLN A 49 -5.25 -24.82 -15.86
N LYS A 50 -6.59 -24.83 -15.78
CA LYS A 50 -7.36 -23.60 -15.56
C LYS A 50 -7.07 -23.09 -14.14
N PRO A 51 -6.53 -21.87 -13.94
CA PRO A 51 -6.31 -21.35 -12.60
C PRO A 51 -7.63 -21.12 -11.88
N ARG A 52 -7.66 -21.32 -10.56
CA ARG A 52 -8.75 -20.82 -9.70
C ARG A 52 -8.56 -19.33 -9.45
N SER A 53 -9.67 -18.63 -9.22
CA SER A 53 -9.62 -17.26 -8.69
C SER A 53 -9.38 -17.26 -7.18
N LYS A 54 -8.84 -16.14 -6.67
CA LYS A 54 -8.74 -15.74 -5.27
C LYS A 54 -8.76 -14.20 -5.25
N PRO A 55 -9.59 -13.51 -4.45
CA PRO A 55 -9.51 -12.06 -4.35
C PRO A 55 -8.12 -11.56 -3.93
N PHE A 56 -7.67 -10.45 -4.53
CA PHE A 56 -6.49 -9.72 -4.11
C PHE A 56 -6.66 -9.16 -2.69
N THR A 57 -5.57 -9.12 -1.91
CA THR A 57 -5.55 -8.50 -0.58
C THR A 57 -4.20 -7.83 -0.33
N ILE A 58 -4.11 -6.99 0.70
CA ILE A 58 -2.86 -6.28 1.06
C ILE A 58 -1.71 -7.23 1.43
N GLU A 59 -2.01 -8.48 1.83
CA GLU A 59 -1.02 -9.53 2.10
C GLU A 59 -0.11 -9.78 0.88
N ALA A 60 -0.64 -9.63 -0.35
CA ALA A 60 0.14 -9.76 -1.59
C ALA A 60 1.13 -8.61 -1.81
N LEU A 61 0.85 -7.41 -1.26
CA LEU A 61 1.79 -6.29 -1.25
C LEU A 61 2.88 -6.52 -0.20
N ASP A 62 2.48 -6.91 1.01
CA ASP A 62 3.42 -7.10 2.12
C ASP A 62 4.41 -8.25 1.83
N GLU A 63 3.95 -9.36 1.24
CA GLU A 63 4.84 -10.44 0.77
C GLU A 63 5.74 -10.03 -0.42
N PHE A 64 5.27 -9.14 -1.31
CA PHE A 64 6.11 -8.63 -2.40
C PHE A 64 7.23 -7.70 -1.87
N ILE A 65 6.92 -6.83 -0.91
CA ILE A 65 7.91 -5.97 -0.23
C ILE A 65 8.87 -6.78 0.66
N TYR A 66 8.42 -7.91 1.21
CA TYR A 66 9.31 -8.86 1.87
C TYR A 66 10.26 -9.51 0.84
N LEU A 67 9.73 -10.03 -0.26
CA LEU A 67 10.48 -10.74 -1.30
C LEU A 67 11.53 -9.86 -2.01
N SER A 68 11.32 -8.55 -2.13
CA SER A 68 12.32 -7.65 -2.73
C SER A 68 13.64 -7.59 -1.96
N GLN A 69 13.60 -7.82 -0.63
CA GLN A 69 14.80 -7.81 0.23
C GLN A 69 15.77 -8.92 -0.17
N PHE A 70 15.23 -10.05 -0.66
CA PHE A 70 15.99 -11.25 -1.04
C PHE A 70 16.43 -11.26 -2.51
N LEU A 71 16.19 -10.19 -3.30
CA LEU A 71 16.40 -10.15 -4.78
C LEU A 71 17.82 -10.52 -5.26
N ARG A 72 18.79 -10.61 -4.34
CA ARG A 72 20.21 -10.90 -4.57
C ARG A 72 20.74 -12.07 -3.74
N GLU A 73 19.87 -12.79 -3.01
CA GLU A 73 20.18 -13.96 -2.19
C GLU A 73 19.66 -15.25 -2.84
N ASP A 74 20.38 -16.38 -2.75
CA ASP A 74 20.04 -17.61 -3.46
C ASP A 74 18.62 -18.17 -3.13
N VAL A 75 18.08 -17.82 -1.95
CA VAL A 75 16.70 -18.15 -1.54
C VAL A 75 15.60 -17.45 -2.36
N PHE A 76 15.94 -16.44 -3.15
CA PHE A 76 14.99 -15.64 -3.92
C PHE A 76 14.04 -16.47 -4.77
N ASN A 77 14.58 -17.41 -5.54
CA ASN A 77 13.79 -18.21 -6.48
C ASN A 77 12.77 -19.10 -5.76
N ASP A 78 13.09 -19.61 -4.57
CA ASP A 78 12.16 -20.39 -3.74
C ASP A 78 11.08 -19.52 -3.09
N LEU A 79 11.44 -18.34 -2.57
CA LEU A 79 10.49 -17.39 -2.00
C LEU A 79 9.54 -16.84 -3.07
N LEU A 80 10.07 -16.52 -4.25
CA LEU A 80 9.30 -16.13 -5.44
C LEU A 80 8.36 -17.25 -5.89
N LEU A 81 8.81 -18.51 -5.85
CA LEU A 81 7.95 -19.63 -6.21
C LEU A 81 6.83 -19.86 -5.18
N ARG A 82 7.09 -19.65 -3.88
CA ARG A 82 6.04 -19.63 -2.84
C ARG A 82 5.02 -18.51 -3.10
N PHE A 83 5.48 -17.31 -3.45
CA PHE A 83 4.64 -16.18 -3.82
C PHE A 83 3.74 -16.51 -5.03
N TYR A 84 4.30 -17.04 -6.13
CA TYR A 84 3.53 -17.47 -7.29
C TYR A 84 2.50 -18.56 -6.96
N ASN A 85 2.83 -19.51 -6.08
CA ASN A 85 1.88 -20.54 -5.62
C ASN A 85 0.74 -19.97 -4.74
N LYS A 86 0.89 -18.77 -4.15
CA LYS A 86 -0.13 -18.13 -3.29
C LYS A 86 -1.00 -17.08 -4.03
N TRP A 87 -0.45 -16.42 -5.06
CA TRP A 87 -1.08 -15.29 -5.76
C TRP A 87 -1.12 -15.40 -7.30
N GLY A 88 -0.40 -16.34 -7.90
CA GLY A 88 -0.24 -16.45 -9.35
C GLY A 88 0.84 -15.52 -9.93
N PRO A 89 0.99 -15.48 -11.27
CA PRO A 89 2.01 -14.67 -11.95
C PRO A 89 1.85 -13.16 -11.71
N LEU A 90 2.96 -12.43 -11.71
CA LEU A 90 2.98 -10.97 -11.56
C LEU A 90 2.38 -10.26 -12.76
N ILE A 91 2.65 -10.74 -13.98
CA ILE A 91 2.05 -10.29 -15.24
C ILE A 91 1.33 -11.46 -15.92
N LYS A 92 2.04 -12.57 -16.20
CA LYS A 92 1.51 -13.73 -16.93
C LYS A 92 2.46 -14.93 -16.90
N LEU A 93 1.95 -16.11 -17.27
CA LEU A 93 2.80 -17.26 -17.61
C LEU A 93 3.82 -16.92 -18.71
N GLY A 94 5.02 -17.50 -18.60
CA GLY A 94 6.17 -17.18 -19.45
C GLY A 94 6.95 -15.93 -19.04
N GLU A 95 6.66 -15.32 -17.89
CA GLU A 95 7.53 -14.28 -17.32
C GLU A 95 8.85 -14.86 -16.81
N ASN A 96 9.91 -14.07 -16.92
CA ASN A 96 11.29 -14.47 -16.66
C ASN A 96 11.99 -13.49 -15.71
N TYR A 97 13.18 -13.85 -15.20
CA TYR A 97 13.91 -13.00 -14.25
C TYR A 97 14.14 -11.57 -14.76
N LYS A 98 14.40 -11.37 -16.06
CA LYS A 98 14.59 -10.03 -16.65
C LYS A 98 13.32 -9.16 -16.59
N ILE A 99 12.14 -9.77 -16.59
CA ILE A 99 10.86 -9.10 -16.32
C ILE A 99 10.72 -8.89 -14.82
N THR A 100 10.76 -9.96 -14.02
CA THR A 100 10.51 -9.92 -12.57
C THR A 100 11.45 -8.95 -11.84
N LYS A 101 12.75 -8.92 -12.17
CA LYS A 101 13.72 -7.95 -11.62
C LYS A 101 13.33 -6.50 -11.91
N LYS A 102 12.80 -6.19 -13.09
CA LYS A 102 12.33 -4.82 -13.40
C LYS A 102 11.12 -4.42 -12.56
N LEU A 103 10.26 -5.38 -12.20
CA LEU A 103 9.09 -5.12 -11.35
C LEU A 103 9.50 -4.82 -9.92
N PHE A 104 10.50 -5.54 -9.39
CA PHE A 104 11.12 -5.19 -8.10
C PHE A 104 11.87 -3.85 -8.15
N GLN A 105 12.71 -3.63 -9.16
CA GLN A 105 13.44 -2.37 -9.34
C GLN A 105 12.47 -1.18 -9.39
N LEU A 106 11.33 -1.29 -10.07
CA LEU A 106 10.34 -0.22 -10.11
C LEU A 106 9.79 0.16 -8.72
N VAL A 107 9.64 -0.82 -7.81
CA VAL A 107 9.19 -0.55 -6.44
C VAL A 107 10.35 -0.03 -5.58
N GLU A 108 11.58 -0.49 -5.77
CA GLU A 108 12.79 0.07 -5.14
C GLU A 108 12.98 1.56 -5.53
N ASP A 109 12.94 1.87 -6.82
CA ASP A 109 13.10 3.22 -7.37
C ASP A 109 11.96 4.14 -6.88
N SER A 110 10.75 3.61 -6.76
CA SER A 110 9.58 4.35 -6.26
C SER A 110 9.59 4.57 -4.74
N GLU A 111 10.14 3.61 -3.96
CA GLU A 111 10.46 3.82 -2.55
C GLU A 111 11.54 4.89 -2.38
N PHE A 112 12.60 4.85 -3.19
CA PHE A 112 13.68 5.83 -3.18
C PHE A 112 13.19 7.25 -3.52
N ALA A 113 12.43 7.40 -4.61
CA ALA A 113 11.81 8.68 -4.96
C ALA A 113 10.93 9.21 -3.82
N LYS A 114 10.07 8.35 -3.25
CA LYS A 114 9.21 8.70 -2.10
C LYS A 114 10.01 9.12 -0.86
N GLN A 115 11.17 8.52 -0.60
CA GLN A 115 12.07 8.91 0.51
C GLN A 115 12.71 10.29 0.28
N ASN A 116 13.05 10.62 -0.96
CA ASN A 116 13.63 11.92 -1.36
C ASN A 116 12.56 13.01 -1.63
N MET A 117 11.27 12.70 -1.49
CA MET A 117 10.12 13.57 -1.82
C MET A 117 9.97 13.89 -3.32
N GLU A 118 10.50 13.01 -4.18
CA GLU A 118 10.42 13.06 -5.63
C GLU A 118 9.20 12.30 -6.16
N PHE A 119 8.86 12.50 -7.44
CA PHE A 119 7.80 11.74 -8.09
C PHE A 119 8.27 10.31 -8.45
N PRO A 120 7.49 9.26 -8.11
CA PRO A 120 7.80 7.89 -8.54
C PRO A 120 7.89 7.75 -10.07
N PRO A 121 8.78 6.90 -10.60
CA PRO A 121 8.95 6.70 -12.04
C PRO A 121 7.77 5.92 -12.66
N TYR A 122 6.72 6.61 -13.11
CA TYR A 122 5.56 6.03 -13.82
C TYR A 122 5.86 5.44 -15.23
N ASN A 123 7.13 5.22 -15.56
CA ASN A 123 7.61 4.89 -16.90
C ASN A 123 7.51 3.39 -17.29
N PHE A 124 6.96 2.50 -16.44
CA PHE A 124 6.94 1.06 -16.73
C PHE A 124 5.67 0.33 -16.27
N GLY A 125 4.64 0.33 -17.13
CA GLY A 125 3.44 -0.49 -16.89
C GLY A 125 2.50 0.03 -15.79
N SER A 126 2.80 1.20 -15.22
CA SER A 126 2.53 1.52 -13.83
C SER A 126 1.81 2.85 -13.57
N ASP A 127 1.30 3.52 -14.61
CA ASP A 127 0.66 4.83 -14.51
C ASP A 127 -0.69 4.78 -13.77
N LEU A 128 -0.86 5.65 -12.75
CA LEU A 128 -2.00 5.72 -11.81
C LEU A 128 -3.08 6.96 -12.21
N PHE A 129 -3.42 6.20 -13.38
CA PHE A 129 -4.64 6.23 -14.28
C PHE A 129 -4.67 5.43 -15.59
N SER A 130 -3.55 4.99 -16.19
CA SER A 130 -3.60 4.53 -17.60
C SER A 130 -4.58 3.38 -17.86
N LYS A 131 -5.53 3.62 -18.79
CA LYS A 131 -6.45 2.62 -19.33
C LYS A 131 -5.76 1.40 -19.96
N LYS A 132 -4.46 1.49 -20.28
CA LYS A 132 -3.64 0.38 -20.75
C LYS A 132 -3.35 -0.67 -19.66
N TYR A 133 -3.36 -0.25 -18.39
CA TYR A 133 -2.86 -1.05 -17.25
C TYR A 133 -3.93 -1.34 -16.19
N GLN A 134 -4.99 -0.54 -16.14
CA GLN A 134 -6.15 -0.71 -15.27
C GLN A 134 -7.39 -0.04 -15.88
N GLU A 135 -8.58 -0.44 -15.47
CA GLU A 135 -9.81 0.34 -15.66
C GLU A 135 -10.21 1.05 -14.35
N ILE A 136 -11.03 2.10 -14.46
CA ILE A 136 -11.53 2.89 -13.34
C ILE A 136 -13.03 3.06 -13.52
N GLU A 137 -13.80 2.63 -12.54
CA GLU A 137 -15.26 2.61 -12.54
C GLU A 137 -15.82 3.11 -11.21
N TRP A 138 -17.14 3.31 -11.15
CA TRP A 138 -17.86 3.55 -9.91
C TRP A 138 -18.44 2.25 -9.36
N HIS A 139 -18.36 2.06 -8.06
CA HIS A 139 -18.79 0.85 -7.37
C HIS A 139 -19.50 1.19 -6.05
N TYR A 140 -20.51 0.42 -5.67
CA TYR A 140 -21.17 0.52 -4.36
C TYR A 140 -20.61 -0.56 -3.44
N ASP A 141 -20.19 -0.21 -2.23
CA ASP A 141 -19.82 -1.22 -1.23
C ASP A 141 -21.03 -1.83 -0.52
N ASP A 142 -20.78 -2.81 0.35
CA ASP A 142 -21.80 -3.52 1.14
C ASP A 142 -22.61 -2.60 2.09
N SER A 143 -22.17 -1.35 2.29
CA SER A 143 -22.91 -0.31 3.04
C SER A 143 -23.70 0.65 2.13
N GLY A 144 -23.68 0.44 0.81
CA GLY A 144 -24.35 1.28 -0.18
C GLY A 144 -23.63 2.60 -0.46
N GLU A 145 -22.38 2.78 -0.03
CA GLU A 145 -21.61 3.98 -0.35
C GLU A 145 -20.95 3.87 -1.73
N LEU A 146 -21.14 4.88 -2.58
CA LEU A 146 -20.54 4.96 -3.91
C LEU A 146 -19.07 5.42 -3.82
N HIS A 147 -18.16 4.63 -4.38
CA HIS A 147 -16.73 4.90 -4.40
C HIS A 147 -16.10 4.61 -5.77
N PRO A 148 -14.98 5.25 -6.13
CA PRO A 148 -14.17 4.81 -7.25
C PRO A 148 -13.60 3.41 -6.97
N SER A 149 -13.57 2.58 -8.01
CA SER A 149 -12.93 1.27 -8.02
C SER A 149 -11.94 1.17 -9.16
N PHE A 150 -10.73 0.72 -8.85
CA PHE A 150 -9.72 0.39 -9.83
C PHE A 150 -9.78 -1.10 -10.15
N LYS A 151 -9.70 -1.44 -11.43
CA LYS A 151 -9.58 -2.83 -11.93
C LYS A 151 -8.23 -3.03 -12.63
N PRO A 152 -7.16 -3.38 -11.88
CA PRO A 152 -5.86 -3.71 -12.45
C PRO A 152 -5.92 -4.88 -13.46
N LYS A 153 -5.07 -4.84 -14.49
CA LYS A 153 -5.02 -5.91 -15.51
C LYS A 153 -4.03 -7.03 -15.19
N THR A 154 -3.25 -6.88 -14.12
CA THR A 154 -2.25 -7.86 -13.65
C THR A 154 -2.09 -7.79 -12.13
N LEU A 155 -1.52 -8.84 -11.53
CA LEU A 155 -1.20 -8.86 -10.10
C LEU A 155 -0.20 -7.75 -9.74
N PHE A 156 0.83 -7.53 -10.56
CA PHE A 156 1.78 -6.45 -10.32
C PHE A 156 1.12 -5.07 -10.37
N ASN A 157 0.16 -4.85 -11.25
CA ASN A 157 -0.57 -3.59 -11.31
C ASN A 157 -1.44 -3.40 -10.05
N ALA A 158 -2.01 -4.48 -9.51
CA ALA A 158 -2.72 -4.45 -8.22
C ALA A 158 -1.78 -4.16 -7.04
N ILE A 159 -0.58 -4.77 -7.02
CA ILE A 159 0.46 -4.53 -6.01
C ILE A 159 0.97 -3.09 -6.09
N TYR A 160 1.31 -2.58 -7.27
CA TYR A 160 1.84 -1.23 -7.45
C TYR A 160 0.78 -0.15 -7.17
N LEU A 161 -0.49 -0.41 -7.51
CA LEU A 161 -1.60 0.44 -7.08
C LEU A 161 -1.81 0.36 -5.56
N ALA A 162 -1.75 -0.82 -4.94
CA ALA A 162 -1.88 -0.97 -3.50
C ALA A 162 -0.75 -0.26 -2.75
N TRP A 163 0.49 -0.34 -3.27
CA TRP A 163 1.64 0.44 -2.82
C TRP A 163 1.35 1.94 -2.91
N GLY A 164 0.89 2.41 -4.08
CA GLY A 164 0.59 3.82 -4.35
C GLY A 164 -0.60 4.38 -3.58
N LEU A 165 -1.57 3.55 -3.19
CA LEU A 165 -2.73 3.93 -2.37
C LEU A 165 -2.48 3.77 -0.87
N ASN A 166 -1.58 2.88 -0.45
CA ASN A 166 -1.16 2.70 0.95
C ASN A 166 -0.17 3.81 1.40
N GLN A 167 -0.35 5.03 0.87
CA GLN A 167 0.29 6.32 1.23
C GLN A 167 -0.05 6.78 2.67
N LYS A 168 -0.35 5.86 3.58
CA LYS A 168 -0.20 6.09 5.03
C LYS A 168 1.29 6.20 5.32
N SER A 169 1.86 7.40 5.10
CA SER A 169 3.22 7.72 5.51
C SER A 169 3.42 7.26 6.97
N LYS A 170 4.37 6.35 7.23
CA LYS A 170 4.58 5.75 8.58
C LYS A 170 4.81 6.79 9.68
N GLN A 171 5.16 8.01 9.30
CA GLN A 171 5.00 9.23 10.09
C GLN A 171 3.50 9.53 10.36
N ILE A 172 2.98 9.11 11.51
CA ILE A 172 1.66 9.54 11.99
C ILE A 172 1.66 11.08 12.09
N LYS A 173 0.69 11.74 11.45
CA LYS A 173 0.57 13.21 11.44
C LYS A 173 -0.52 13.67 12.41
N LYS A 174 -0.18 14.50 13.39
CA LYS A 174 -1.14 15.21 14.26
C LYS A 174 -1.49 16.58 13.70
N ILE A 175 -2.74 17.01 13.90
CA ILE A 175 -3.17 18.39 13.66
C ILE A 175 -2.61 19.26 14.79
N CYS A 176 -1.98 20.38 14.46
CA CYS A 176 -1.49 21.37 15.42
C CYS A 176 -2.67 21.95 16.22
N LYS A 177 -2.60 21.84 17.55
CA LYS A 177 -3.66 22.32 18.46
C LYS A 177 -3.94 23.83 18.33
N TYR A 178 -2.93 24.64 17.96
CA TYR A 178 -3.18 26.03 17.56
C TYR A 178 -4.11 26.11 16.35
N PHE A 179 -3.74 25.43 15.25
CA PHE A 179 -4.50 25.44 13.99
C PHE A 179 -5.94 24.95 14.19
N LYS A 180 -6.13 23.87 14.94
CA LYS A 180 -7.46 23.31 15.26
C LYS A 180 -8.41 24.34 15.88
N PHE A 181 -7.91 25.22 16.75
CA PHE A 181 -8.75 26.12 17.55
C PHE A 181 -8.76 27.58 17.09
N PHE A 182 -7.73 28.00 16.34
CA PHE A 182 -7.47 29.41 15.99
C PHE A 182 -7.04 29.62 14.53
N GLY A 183 -7.06 28.58 13.69
CA GLY A 183 -6.75 28.70 12.26
C GLY A 183 -5.26 28.94 11.96
N MET A 184 -4.98 29.42 10.75
CA MET A 184 -3.62 29.55 10.24
C MET A 184 -2.83 30.67 10.94
N ARG A 185 -1.51 30.46 11.08
CA ARG A 185 -0.54 31.44 11.59
C ARG A 185 0.77 31.27 10.82
N LYS A 186 1.53 32.37 10.66
CA LYS A 186 2.91 32.36 10.14
C LYS A 186 3.72 31.24 10.83
N ASN A 187 4.42 30.44 10.02
CA ASN A 187 5.24 29.29 10.42
C ASN A 187 4.49 28.13 11.13
N CYS A 188 3.15 28.05 11.04
CA CYS A 188 2.39 26.90 11.53
C CYS A 188 2.25 25.83 10.43
N MET A 189 2.88 24.65 10.60
CA MET A 189 2.84 23.55 9.62
C MET A 189 1.45 22.90 9.44
N GLN A 190 0.44 23.29 10.24
CA GLN A 190 -0.92 22.74 10.31
C GLN A 190 -0.99 21.26 10.72
N HIS A 191 -0.37 20.37 9.94
CA HIS A 191 -0.20 18.95 10.20
C HIS A 191 1.29 18.67 10.43
N PHE A 192 1.64 17.88 11.44
CA PHE A 192 3.04 17.63 11.78
C PHE A 192 3.29 16.18 12.21
N VAL A 193 4.48 15.68 11.91
CA VAL A 193 4.94 14.35 12.31
C VAL A 193 5.00 14.23 13.83
N ILE A 194 4.36 13.18 14.38
CA ILE A 194 4.53 12.80 15.78
C ILE A 194 5.97 12.28 15.94
N THR A 195 6.80 13.04 16.65
CA THR A 195 8.12 12.59 17.13
C THR A 195 8.09 12.18 18.62
N ARG A 196 6.99 12.47 19.32
CA ARG A 196 6.66 12.09 20.71
C ARG A 196 5.14 12.15 20.86
N ASP A 197 4.50 11.17 21.49
CA ASP A 197 3.03 11.07 21.50
C ASP A 197 2.34 12.27 22.14
N ASN A 198 2.91 12.83 23.21
CA ASN A 198 2.38 14.00 23.90
C ASN A 198 2.59 15.33 23.15
N LYS A 199 3.16 15.32 21.94
CA LYS A 199 3.31 16.53 21.11
C LYS A 199 1.96 16.93 20.49
N GLU A 200 1.39 18.04 20.97
CA GLU A 200 0.13 18.62 20.46
C GLU A 200 0.33 19.76 19.44
N PHE A 201 1.54 20.31 19.33
CA PHE A 201 1.84 21.50 18.52
C PHE A 201 2.97 21.22 17.53
N CYS A 202 2.91 21.82 16.34
CA CYS A 202 3.95 21.63 15.32
C CYS A 202 5.30 22.25 15.74
N SER A 203 5.28 23.43 16.37
CA SER A 203 6.45 24.16 16.90
C SER A 203 6.20 24.70 18.31
N ARG A 204 7.27 25.14 19.00
CA ARG A 204 7.18 25.82 20.30
C ARG A 204 6.37 27.12 20.19
N ASP A 205 6.52 27.86 19.10
CA ASP A 205 5.83 29.15 18.87
C ASP A 205 4.32 28.98 18.79
N CYS A 206 3.84 27.85 18.24
CA CYS A 206 2.42 27.52 18.22
C CYS A 206 1.89 27.17 19.62
N SER A 207 2.70 26.53 20.48
CA SER A 207 2.33 26.30 21.89
C SER A 207 2.27 27.62 22.67
N ASN A 208 3.24 28.50 22.49
CA ASN A 208 3.30 29.79 23.19
C ASN A 208 2.16 30.72 22.75
N ALA A 209 1.96 30.88 21.44
CA ALA A 209 0.87 31.70 20.90
C ALA A 209 -0.53 31.13 21.20
N PHE A 210 -0.65 29.83 21.46
CA PHE A 210 -1.90 29.23 21.92
C PHE A 210 -2.25 29.67 23.34
N ARG A 211 -1.26 29.59 24.25
CA ARG A 211 -1.42 30.01 25.66
C ARG A 211 -1.67 31.51 25.83
N GLN A 212 -1.30 32.32 24.83
CA GLN A 212 -1.56 33.77 24.77
C GLN A 212 -2.97 34.16 24.29
N LYS A 213 -3.83 33.22 23.85
CA LYS A 213 -5.22 33.54 23.43
C LYS A 213 -6.16 33.46 24.63
N PRO A 214 -6.85 34.55 25.04
CA PRO A 214 -7.57 34.58 26.33
C PRO A 214 -8.62 33.47 26.51
N ASN A 215 -9.26 33.01 25.42
CA ASN A 215 -10.25 31.92 25.46
C ASN A 215 -9.69 30.53 25.10
N TRP A 216 -8.37 30.28 25.21
CA TRP A 216 -7.79 28.97 24.90
C TRP A 216 -8.31 27.86 25.82
N GLN A 217 -8.49 28.17 27.11
CA GLN A 217 -8.98 27.22 28.11
C GLN A 217 -10.42 26.79 27.83
N GLU A 218 -11.33 27.74 27.62
CA GLU A 218 -12.72 27.46 27.24
C GLU A 218 -12.82 26.59 25.98
N LYS A 219 -12.05 26.91 24.93
CA LYS A 219 -12.08 26.16 23.67
C LYS A 219 -11.63 24.71 23.86
N VAL A 220 -10.63 24.47 24.72
CA VAL A 220 -10.20 23.11 25.09
C VAL A 220 -11.26 22.40 25.91
N GLN A 221 -11.87 23.05 26.90
CA GLN A 221 -12.97 22.47 27.70
C GLN A 221 -14.18 22.11 26.83
N LYS A 222 -14.58 22.99 25.90
CA LYS A 222 -15.68 22.77 24.94
C LYS A 222 -15.40 21.57 24.01
N ASP A 223 -14.17 21.42 23.52
CA ASP A 223 -13.74 20.24 22.73
C ASP A 223 -13.72 18.94 23.54
N ILE A 224 -13.26 18.99 24.80
CA ILE A 224 -13.30 17.83 25.71
C ILE A 224 -14.76 17.42 25.98
N ALA A 225 -15.64 18.37 26.28
CA ALA A 225 -17.07 18.09 26.51
C ALA A 225 -17.76 17.50 25.27
N ILE A 226 -17.47 18.01 24.08
CA ILE A 226 -17.98 17.45 22.81
C ILE A 226 -17.48 16.00 22.62
N ARG A 227 -16.19 15.75 22.84
CA ARG A 227 -15.59 14.40 22.74
C ARG A 227 -16.20 13.42 23.74
N LEU A 228 -16.36 13.82 25.02
CA LEU A 228 -16.99 12.98 26.04
C LEU A 228 -18.46 12.67 25.68
N LYS A 229 -19.21 13.65 25.16
CA LYS A 229 -20.58 13.44 24.66
C LYS A 229 -20.61 12.46 23.48
N GLN A 230 -19.70 12.59 22.51
CA GLN A 230 -19.58 11.69 21.36
C GLN A 230 -19.20 10.26 21.79
N THR A 231 -18.24 10.10 22.71
CA THR A 231 -17.86 8.79 23.26
C THR A 231 -19.01 8.14 24.01
N LYS A 232 -19.76 8.89 24.84
CA LYS A 232 -20.95 8.38 25.54
C LYS A 232 -22.04 7.95 24.56
N ILE A 233 -22.29 8.71 23.49
CA ILE A 233 -23.23 8.31 22.43
C ILE A 233 -22.76 7.02 21.73
N LYS A 234 -21.47 6.88 21.42
CA LYS A 234 -20.93 5.67 20.79
C LYS A 234 -21.06 4.44 21.72
N PHE A 235 -20.73 4.60 23.00
CA PHE A 235 -20.84 3.53 24.00
C PHE A 235 -22.30 3.09 24.20
N ASN A 236 -23.22 4.05 24.36
CA ASN A 236 -24.66 3.76 24.50
C ASN A 236 -25.22 3.00 23.28
N ARG A 237 -24.79 3.33 22.04
CA ARG A 237 -25.22 2.60 20.84
C ARG A 237 -24.74 1.15 20.81
N VAL A 238 -23.49 0.89 21.21
CA VAL A 238 -22.97 -0.48 21.35
C VAL A 238 -23.79 -1.28 22.37
N ASN A 239 -24.11 -0.66 23.52
CA ASN A 239 -24.93 -1.30 24.57
C ASN A 239 -26.44 -1.36 24.25
N GLN A 240 -26.87 -0.87 23.09
CA GLN A 240 -28.22 -1.05 22.53
C GLN A 240 -28.24 -2.01 21.34
N SER A 241 -27.09 -2.62 21.01
CA SER A 241 -26.91 -3.60 19.93
C SER A 241 -26.69 -5.02 20.46
N ASN A 242 -26.82 -5.21 21.77
CA ASN A 242 -26.72 -6.45 22.55
C ASN A 242 -27.95 -6.56 23.46
#